data_AF-A0A7H0I521-F1
#
_entry.id   AF-A0A7H0I521-F1
#
_cell.length_a   1.000
_cell.length_b   1.000
_cell.length_c   1.000
_cell.angle_alpha   90.00
_cell.angle_beta   90.00
_cell.angle_gamma   90.00
#
_symmetry.space_group_name_H-M   'P 1'
#
loop_
_entity.id
_entity.type
_entity.pdbx_description
1 polymer ?
#
loop_
_entity_poly.entity_id
_entity_poly.type
_entity_poly.pdbx_seq_one_letter_code
_entity_poly.pdbx_strand_id
1 'polypeptide(L)'
;MQLDTPVRVPSRPALLGPGPSGTTRPGPLAATGTAVLFTGADAPPAPLVRALYGTFPAYRAAFDALRRTLDARLPIPLAAVVFAPEQGADARLLGENPYARCALFGHQVALFRLWESWGLDIAAVAGRGTGSVAAAHVAGGLAAGAAARLLVAGPARHRTPGNPAHPVEGYGTVLACGPVPGNGAAVGDVRALARALAALQLHGPPLDWERLARGAGARTPAAAP
;
A
#
# COMPACT_ATOMS: atom_id res chain seq x y z
N MET A 1 -14.19 -9.22 -36.85
CA MET A 1 -14.66 -9.19 -35.45
C MET A 1 -13.42 -9.30 -34.56
N GLN A 2 -12.81 -8.16 -34.24
CA GLN A 2 -11.70 -8.03 -33.29
C GLN A 2 -12.16 -6.98 -32.28
N LEU A 3 -12.50 -7.42 -31.07
CA LEU A 3 -12.66 -6.52 -29.93
C LEU A 3 -11.25 -6.28 -29.39
N ASP A 4 -10.60 -5.24 -29.92
CA ASP A 4 -9.47 -4.60 -29.26
C ASP A 4 -9.98 -4.11 -27.91
N THR A 5 -9.75 -4.91 -26.87
CA THR A 5 -10.00 -4.46 -25.50
C THR A 5 -8.85 -3.51 -25.20
N PRO A 6 -9.10 -2.19 -25.03
CA PRO A 6 -8.01 -1.27 -24.78
C PRO A 6 -7.34 -1.70 -23.48
N VAL A 7 -6.04 -2.02 -23.55
CA VAL A 7 -5.18 -2.11 -22.36
C VAL A 7 -5.27 -0.75 -21.69
N ARG A 8 -6.09 -0.65 -20.65
CA ARG A 8 -6.29 0.58 -19.90
C ARG A 8 -4.97 0.85 -19.18
N VAL A 9 -4.18 1.78 -19.72
CA VAL A 9 -3.01 2.31 -19.02
C VAL A 9 -3.54 2.86 -17.69
N PRO A 10 -3.05 2.40 -16.53
CA PRO A 10 -3.56 2.89 -15.26
C PRO A 10 -3.32 4.39 -15.18
N SER A 11 -4.42 5.16 -15.14
CA SER A 11 -4.40 6.59 -14.88
C SER A 11 -3.80 6.82 -13.50
N ARG A 12 -2.85 7.77 -13.36
CA ARG A 12 -2.26 8.09 -12.07
C ARG A 12 -3.36 8.54 -11.09
N PRO A 13 -3.40 8.02 -9.85
CA PRO A 13 -4.39 8.43 -8.89
C PRO A 13 -4.20 9.89 -8.50
N ALA A 14 -5.29 10.58 -8.19
CA ALA A 14 -5.22 11.93 -7.65
C ALA A 14 -4.59 11.91 -6.24
N LEU A 15 -3.59 12.75 -6.00
CA LEU A 15 -3.03 12.96 -4.66
C LEU A 15 -3.92 13.94 -3.89
N LEU A 16 -4.54 13.46 -2.82
CA LEU A 16 -5.34 14.30 -1.93
C LEU A 16 -4.41 14.95 -0.91
N GLY A 17 -4.42 16.29 -0.85
CA GLY A 17 -3.70 17.06 0.16
C GLY A 17 -4.38 16.98 1.54
N PRO A 18 -3.73 17.49 2.60
CA PRO A 18 -4.41 17.81 3.85
C PRO A 18 -5.39 18.95 3.58
N GLY A 19 -6.62 18.61 3.19
CA GLY A 19 -7.67 19.60 2.95
C GLY A 19 -8.11 20.26 4.26
N PRO A 20 -8.64 21.50 4.22
CA PRO A 20 -9.36 22.04 5.37
C PRO A 20 -10.49 21.08 5.76
N SER A 21 -10.73 20.91 7.07
CA SER A 21 -11.90 20.19 7.60
C SER A 21 -13.17 20.85 7.07
N GLY A 22 -13.68 20.35 5.96
CA GLY A 22 -14.79 20.96 5.24
C GLY A 22 -15.08 20.19 3.97
N THR A 23 -16.00 19.24 4.08
CA THR A 23 -16.90 18.68 3.05
C THR A 23 -16.71 19.19 1.61
N THR A 24 -15.57 18.95 0.97
CA THR A 24 -15.54 18.82 -0.48
C THR A 24 -16.24 17.51 -0.79
N ARG A 25 -17.57 17.58 -0.96
CA ARG A 25 -18.37 16.44 -1.38
C ARG A 25 -17.71 15.89 -2.65
N PRO A 26 -17.22 14.64 -2.66
CA PRO A 26 -16.65 14.07 -3.85
C PRO A 26 -17.64 14.21 -5.01
N GLY A 27 -17.14 14.57 -6.20
CA GLY A 27 -17.96 14.57 -7.40
C GLY A 27 -18.56 13.19 -7.65
N PRO A 28 -19.61 13.06 -8.48
CA PRO A 28 -20.31 11.78 -8.74
C PRO A 28 -19.39 10.61 -9.08
N LEU A 29 -18.23 10.87 -9.69
CA LEU A 29 -17.22 9.88 -10.04
C LEU A 29 -16.48 9.28 -8.82
N ALA A 30 -16.25 10.08 -7.77
CA ALA A 30 -15.57 9.59 -6.57
C ALA A 30 -16.48 8.71 -5.70
N ALA A 31 -17.81 8.92 -5.75
CA ALA A 31 -18.79 8.08 -5.04
C ALA A 31 -18.79 6.60 -5.46
N THR A 32 -18.19 6.26 -6.61
CA THR A 32 -18.02 4.87 -7.08
C THR A 32 -16.56 4.43 -7.20
N GLY A 33 -15.61 5.35 -6.96
CA GLY A 33 -14.18 5.11 -7.07
C GLY A 33 -13.58 4.48 -5.81
N THR A 34 -12.46 3.78 -5.99
CA THR A 34 -11.65 3.28 -4.87
C THR A 34 -10.61 4.33 -4.49
N ALA A 35 -10.53 4.68 -3.20
CA ALA A 35 -9.45 5.48 -2.64
C ALA A 35 -8.56 4.64 -1.71
N VAL A 36 -7.26 4.98 -1.68
CA VAL A 36 -6.28 4.32 -0.81
C VAL A 36 -5.69 5.32 0.19
N LEU A 37 -5.78 4.99 1.47
CA LEU A 37 -5.18 5.73 2.58
C LEU A 37 -3.90 5.05 3.05
N PHE A 38 -2.75 5.64 2.73
CA PHE A 38 -1.44 5.22 3.18
C PHE A 38 -1.21 5.59 4.64
N THR A 39 -1.03 4.59 5.50
CA THR A 39 -0.89 4.80 6.94
C THR A 39 0.52 5.27 7.33
N GLY A 40 0.62 5.95 8.47
CA GLY A 40 1.91 6.29 9.10
C GLY A 40 2.25 5.35 10.25
N ALA A 41 1.90 4.06 10.11
CA ALA A 41 2.02 3.05 11.16
C ALA A 41 3.48 2.63 11.42
N ASP A 42 3.66 1.63 12.28
CA ASP A 42 4.96 0.99 12.49
C ASP A 42 5.37 0.13 11.28
N ALA A 43 6.55 -0.48 11.37
CA ALA A 43 7.04 -1.39 10.35
C ALA A 43 6.05 -2.54 10.10
N PRO A 44 5.89 -2.98 8.83
CA PRO A 44 5.09 -4.16 8.53
C PRO A 44 5.74 -5.40 9.14
N PRO A 45 4.95 -6.39 9.63
CA PRO A 45 5.49 -7.66 10.08
C PRO A 45 6.33 -8.32 8.98
N ALA A 46 7.58 -8.66 9.30
CA ALA A 46 8.49 -9.29 8.34
C ALA A 46 7.91 -10.58 7.70
N PRO A 47 7.23 -11.48 8.44
CA PRO A 47 6.61 -12.69 7.85
C PRO A 47 5.61 -12.36 6.75
N LEU A 48 4.78 -11.34 6.95
CA LEU A 48 3.79 -10.91 5.95
C LEU A 48 4.47 -10.37 4.69
N VAL A 49 5.50 -9.53 4.86
CA VAL A 49 6.27 -9.00 3.72
C VAL A 49 6.89 -10.16 2.93
N ARG A 50 7.48 -11.15 3.61
CA ARG A 50 8.07 -12.35 2.98
C ARG A 50 7.02 -13.19 2.25
N ALA A 51 5.85 -13.40 2.86
CA ALA A 51 4.75 -14.15 2.28
C ALA A 51 4.24 -13.49 0.99
N LEU A 52 4.01 -12.17 1.01
CA LEU A 52 3.60 -11.39 -0.16
C LEU A 52 4.69 -11.41 -1.26
N TYR A 53 5.95 -11.24 -0.87
CA TYR A 53 7.10 -11.24 -1.78
C TYR A 53 7.29 -12.60 -2.48
N GLY A 54 7.15 -13.70 -1.73
CA GLY A 54 7.25 -15.06 -2.27
C GLY A 54 6.05 -15.45 -3.13
N THR A 55 4.85 -14.94 -2.81
CA THR A 55 3.60 -15.35 -3.47
C THR A 55 3.26 -14.54 -4.71
N PHE A 56 3.47 -13.21 -4.69
CA PHE A 56 2.97 -12.32 -5.75
C PHE A 56 4.10 -11.63 -6.54
N PRO A 57 4.29 -11.97 -7.83
CA PRO A 57 5.34 -11.36 -8.66
C PRO A 57 5.27 -9.83 -8.78
N ALA A 58 4.06 -9.25 -8.88
CA ALA A 58 3.88 -7.80 -8.96
C ALA A 58 4.35 -7.08 -7.69
N TYR A 59 4.06 -7.66 -6.53
CA TYR A 59 4.56 -7.16 -5.24
C TYR A 59 6.08 -7.20 -5.20
N ARG A 60 6.67 -8.36 -5.53
CA ARG A 60 8.13 -8.55 -5.56
C ARG A 60 8.82 -7.55 -6.47
N ALA A 61 8.35 -7.40 -7.70
CA ALA A 61 8.93 -6.48 -8.68
C ALA A 61 8.91 -5.02 -8.19
N ALA A 62 7.78 -4.58 -7.62
CA ALA A 62 7.64 -3.23 -7.07
C ALA A 62 8.56 -3.02 -5.85
N PHE A 63 8.65 -4.00 -4.95
CA PHE A 63 9.51 -3.93 -3.77
C PHE A 63 10.99 -3.88 -4.17
N ASP A 64 11.43 -4.73 -5.10
CA ASP A 64 12.82 -4.77 -5.59
C ASP A 64 13.24 -3.48 -6.31
N ALA A 65 12.31 -2.83 -7.02
CA ALA A 65 12.59 -1.56 -7.68
C ALA A 65 12.94 -0.45 -6.67
N LEU A 66 12.22 -0.40 -5.55
CA LEU A 66 12.47 0.58 -4.48
C LEU A 66 13.69 0.22 -3.65
N ARG A 67 13.86 -1.06 -3.36
CA ARG A 67 14.96 -1.60 -2.57
C ARG A 67 16.31 -1.09 -3.07
N ARG A 68 16.57 -1.12 -4.37
CA ARG A 68 17.83 -0.60 -4.95
C ARG A 68 18.14 0.84 -4.55
N THR A 69 17.11 1.66 -4.42
CA THR A 69 17.25 3.08 -4.05
C THR A 69 17.39 3.28 -2.54
N LEU A 70 16.73 2.43 -1.74
CA LEU A 70 16.77 2.47 -0.28
C LEU A 70 18.08 1.91 0.26
N ASP A 71 18.54 0.76 -0.25
CA ASP A 71 19.76 0.07 0.18
C ASP A 71 20.99 0.97 0.04
N ALA A 72 21.06 1.78 -1.02
CA ALA A 72 22.16 2.73 -1.24
C ALA A 72 22.25 3.85 -0.18
N ARG A 73 21.28 3.95 0.73
CA ARG A 73 21.18 5.00 1.75
C ARG A 73 21.10 4.44 3.17
N LEU A 74 21.11 3.13 3.33
CA LEU A 74 21.06 2.46 4.63
C LEU A 74 22.44 1.85 4.94
N PRO A 75 22.87 1.84 6.22
CA PRO A 75 24.11 1.18 6.60
C PRO A 75 24.10 -0.33 6.30
N ILE A 76 22.94 -0.96 6.48
CA ILE A 76 22.69 -2.36 6.13
C ILE A 76 21.57 -2.37 5.07
N PRO A 77 21.67 -3.17 3.99
CA PRO A 77 20.61 -3.27 3.00
C PRO A 77 19.25 -3.60 3.65
N LEU A 78 18.18 -2.96 3.21
CA LEU A 78 16.83 -3.17 3.75
C LEU A 78 16.41 -4.63 3.64
N ALA A 79 16.79 -5.30 2.56
CA ALA A 79 16.54 -6.73 2.39
C ALA A 79 17.21 -7.58 3.46
N ALA A 80 18.44 -7.27 3.87
CA ALA A 80 19.12 -8.04 4.92
C ALA A 80 18.35 -7.94 6.25
N VAL A 81 17.69 -6.81 6.52
CA VAL A 81 16.84 -6.62 7.71
C VAL A 81 15.47 -7.31 7.58
N VAL A 82 14.77 -7.11 6.46
CA VAL A 82 13.41 -7.65 6.24
C VAL A 82 13.42 -9.18 6.11
N PHE A 83 14.46 -9.74 5.47
CA PHE A 83 14.61 -11.17 5.24
C PHE A 83 15.52 -11.85 6.28
N ALA A 84 15.95 -11.14 7.31
CA ALA A 84 16.69 -11.74 8.43
C ALA A 84 15.87 -12.83 9.13
N PRO A 85 16.53 -13.88 9.67
CA PRO A 85 15.92 -14.78 10.64
C PRO A 85 15.35 -13.97 11.81
N GLU A 86 14.17 -14.34 12.30
CA GLU A 86 13.39 -13.51 13.26
C GLU A 86 14.13 -13.23 14.58
N GLN A 87 15.03 -14.12 14.99
CA GLN A 87 15.82 -13.97 16.22
C GLN A 87 17.20 -13.35 15.97
N GLY A 88 17.53 -12.99 14.73
CA GLY A 88 18.80 -12.38 14.35
C GLY A 88 18.92 -10.92 14.82
N ALA A 89 20.16 -10.45 14.98
CA ALA A 89 20.44 -9.07 15.34
C ALA A 89 19.86 -8.07 14.33
N ASP A 90 19.95 -8.40 13.03
CA ASP A 90 19.45 -7.55 11.95
C ASP A 90 17.92 -7.44 11.95
N ALA A 91 17.19 -8.49 12.34
CA ALA A 91 15.72 -8.44 12.41
C ALA A 91 15.22 -7.40 13.42
N ARG A 92 15.99 -7.11 14.47
CA ARG A 92 15.65 -6.08 15.47
C ARG A 92 15.67 -4.68 14.88
N LEU A 93 16.50 -4.44 13.86
CA LEU A 93 16.58 -3.14 13.19
C LEU A 93 15.26 -2.76 12.52
N LEU A 94 14.39 -3.71 12.17
CA LEU A 94 13.12 -3.44 11.51
C LEU A 94 12.19 -2.53 12.34
N GLY A 95 12.31 -2.56 13.67
CA GLY A 95 11.56 -1.67 14.58
C GLY A 95 12.17 -0.27 14.70
N GLU A 96 13.40 -0.07 14.23
CA GLU A 96 14.16 1.15 14.41
C GLU A 96 14.12 2.05 13.17
N ASN A 97 14.21 3.36 13.39
CA ASN A 97 14.42 4.28 12.27
C ASN A 97 15.89 4.23 11.84
N PRO A 98 16.18 4.31 10.53
CA PRO A 98 15.25 4.57 9.42
C PRO A 98 14.58 3.31 8.81
N TYR A 99 14.94 2.10 9.26
CA TYR A 99 14.49 0.84 8.66
C TYR A 99 12.98 0.66 8.72
N ALA A 100 12.33 0.97 9.84
CA ALA A 100 10.88 0.87 9.99
C ALA A 100 10.13 1.69 8.92
N ARG A 101 10.57 2.94 8.69
CA ARG A 101 9.99 3.84 7.69
C ARG A 101 10.25 3.36 6.27
N CYS A 102 11.46 2.88 5.99
CA CYS A 102 11.83 2.36 4.68
C CYS A 102 11.07 1.07 4.35
N ALA A 103 10.93 0.16 5.32
CA ALA A 103 10.15 -1.07 5.19
C ALA A 103 8.67 -0.78 4.95
N LEU A 104 8.08 0.13 5.72
CA LEU A 104 6.69 0.54 5.55
C LEU A 104 6.45 1.16 4.17
N PHE A 105 7.31 2.10 3.74
CA PHE A 105 7.22 2.71 2.43
C PHE A 105 7.31 1.66 1.30
N GLY A 106 8.31 0.77 1.36
CA GLY A 106 8.47 -0.30 0.37
C GLY A 106 7.26 -1.23 0.32
N HIS A 107 6.76 -1.65 1.48
CA HIS A 107 5.59 -2.51 1.60
C HIS A 107 4.32 -1.86 1.06
N GLN A 108 4.08 -0.60 1.41
CA GLN A 108 2.89 0.15 0.97
C GLN A 108 2.86 0.35 -0.55
N VAL A 109 3.99 0.77 -1.14
CA VAL A 109 4.05 0.94 -2.59
C VAL A 109 3.90 -0.40 -3.30
N ALA A 110 4.51 -1.47 -2.77
CA ALA A 110 4.37 -2.80 -3.35
C ALA A 110 2.94 -3.35 -3.25
N LEU A 111 2.23 -3.11 -2.15
CA LEU A 111 0.79 -3.44 -2.02
C LEU A 111 -0.06 -2.65 -3.01
N PHE A 112 0.19 -1.35 -3.14
CA PHE A 112 -0.53 -0.52 -4.11
C PHE A 112 -0.37 -1.03 -5.54
N ARG A 113 0.87 -1.34 -5.96
CA ARG A 113 1.14 -1.92 -7.29
C ARG A 113 0.56 -3.31 -7.46
N LEU A 114 0.50 -4.11 -6.40
CA LEU A 114 -0.17 -5.41 -6.41
C LEU A 114 -1.68 -5.24 -6.70
N TRP A 115 -2.34 -4.32 -6.02
CA TRP A 115 -3.76 -4.02 -6.24
C TRP A 115 -4.05 -3.52 -7.65
N GLU A 116 -3.22 -2.62 -8.18
CA GLU A 116 -3.32 -2.22 -9.60
C GLU A 116 -3.15 -3.42 -10.54
N SER A 117 -2.22 -4.32 -10.27
CA SER A 117 -2.01 -5.53 -11.09
C SER A 117 -3.19 -6.49 -11.07
N TRP A 118 -4.04 -6.42 -10.04
CA TRP A 118 -5.29 -7.18 -9.95
C TRP A 118 -6.47 -6.46 -10.61
N GLY A 119 -6.24 -5.27 -11.17
CA GLY A 119 -7.26 -4.49 -11.87
C GLY A 119 -8.11 -3.60 -10.95
N LEU A 120 -7.66 -3.29 -9.74
CA LEU A 120 -8.32 -2.27 -8.92
C LEU A 120 -8.06 -0.88 -9.51
N ASP A 121 -9.14 -0.19 -9.90
CA ASP A 121 -9.09 1.19 -10.38
C ASP A 121 -9.06 2.16 -9.20
N ILE A 122 -7.86 2.57 -8.81
CA ILE A 122 -7.64 3.46 -7.68
C ILE A 122 -7.68 4.89 -8.17
N ALA A 123 -8.77 5.59 -7.84
CA ALA A 123 -9.02 6.95 -8.29
C ALA A 123 -8.20 8.00 -7.53
N ALA A 124 -7.94 7.75 -6.23
CA ALA A 124 -7.25 8.71 -5.39
C ALA A 124 -6.44 8.07 -4.26
N VAL A 125 -5.43 8.80 -3.81
CA VAL A 125 -4.55 8.41 -2.73
C VAL A 125 -4.35 9.55 -1.73
N ALA A 126 -4.27 9.19 -0.47
CA ALA A 126 -3.91 10.10 0.62
C ALA A 126 -2.95 9.39 1.57
N GLY A 127 -2.20 10.12 2.39
CA GLY A 127 -1.34 9.47 3.37
C GLY A 127 -1.00 10.32 4.58
N ARG A 128 -0.59 9.65 5.66
CA ARG A 128 -0.15 10.28 6.92
C ARG A 128 1.28 9.87 7.26
N GLY A 129 2.13 10.81 7.67
CA GLY A 129 3.51 10.53 8.08
C GLY A 129 4.31 9.86 6.98
N THR A 130 4.89 8.68 7.25
CA THR A 130 5.55 7.85 6.21
C THR A 130 4.62 7.54 5.04
N GLY A 131 3.33 7.31 5.30
CA GLY A 131 2.34 7.07 4.26
C GLY A 131 2.13 8.25 3.32
N SER A 132 2.35 9.50 3.77
CA SER A 132 2.29 10.68 2.88
C SER A 132 3.39 10.63 1.80
N VAL A 133 4.56 10.09 2.15
CA VAL A 133 5.67 9.88 1.20
C VAL A 133 5.30 8.80 0.17
N ALA A 134 4.68 7.70 0.61
CA ALA A 134 4.20 6.65 -0.27
C ALA A 134 3.10 7.15 -1.23
N ALA A 135 2.10 7.87 -0.72
CA ALA A 135 1.03 8.46 -1.50
C ALA A 135 1.56 9.42 -2.59
N ALA A 136 2.45 10.34 -2.21
CA ALA A 136 3.07 11.27 -3.16
C ALA A 136 3.90 10.55 -4.23
N HIS A 137 4.59 9.46 -3.85
CA HIS A 137 5.35 8.65 -4.79
C HIS A 137 4.46 7.95 -5.82
N VAL A 138 3.40 7.26 -5.39
CA VAL A 138 2.52 6.51 -6.31
C VAL A 138 1.69 7.42 -7.21
N ALA A 139 1.33 8.62 -6.74
CA ALA A 139 0.71 9.66 -7.56
C ALA A 139 1.67 10.29 -8.58
N GLY A 140 2.97 9.98 -8.51
CA GLY A 140 4.00 10.51 -9.42
C GLY A 140 4.51 11.90 -9.07
N GLY A 141 4.15 12.45 -7.91
CA GLY A 141 4.63 13.74 -7.41
C GLY A 141 5.98 13.68 -6.69
N LEU A 142 6.47 12.47 -6.37
CA LEU A 142 7.74 12.28 -5.66
C LEU A 142 8.56 11.12 -6.23
N ALA A 143 9.77 11.40 -6.72
CA ALA A 143 10.67 10.36 -7.22
C ALA A 143 11.21 9.46 -6.10
N ALA A 144 11.47 8.18 -6.39
CA ALA A 144 11.92 7.19 -5.40
C ALA A 144 13.20 7.64 -4.65
N GLY A 145 14.16 8.25 -5.34
CA GLY A 145 15.39 8.76 -4.70
C GLY A 145 15.18 9.95 -3.78
N ALA A 146 14.15 10.77 -4.01
CA ALA A 146 13.76 11.84 -3.10
C ALA A 146 12.99 11.27 -1.89
N ALA A 147 12.08 10.33 -2.12
CA ALA A 147 11.39 9.61 -1.05
C ALA A 147 12.40 8.93 -0.09
N ALA A 148 13.37 8.20 -0.63
CA ALA A 148 14.40 7.54 0.17
C ALA A 148 15.21 8.52 1.03
N ARG A 149 15.53 9.72 0.51
CA ARG A 149 16.18 10.79 1.29
C ARG A 149 15.32 11.23 2.47
N LEU A 150 14.04 11.49 2.26
CA LEU A 150 13.12 11.93 3.31
C LEU A 150 12.91 10.86 4.40
N LEU A 151 12.93 9.58 4.03
CA LEU A 151 12.74 8.47 4.95
C LEU A 151 13.99 8.23 5.82
N VAL A 152 15.18 8.39 5.24
CA VAL A 152 16.46 8.20 5.95
C VAL A 152 16.80 9.42 6.81
N ALA A 153 16.60 10.64 6.31
CA ALA A 153 17.01 11.86 7.01
C ALA A 153 15.92 12.46 7.93
N GLY A 154 14.65 12.09 7.74
CA GLY A 154 13.55 12.74 8.44
C GLY A 154 13.54 12.47 9.96
N PRO A 155 13.12 13.44 10.79
CA PRO A 155 13.08 13.28 12.24
C PRO A 155 12.14 12.14 12.65
N ALA A 156 12.42 11.54 13.81
CA ALA A 156 11.56 10.51 14.39
C ALA A 156 10.14 11.09 14.62
N ARG A 157 9.16 10.52 13.91
CA ARG A 157 7.70 10.58 14.16
C ARG A 157 7.21 11.85 14.88
N HIS A 158 6.64 12.80 14.15
CA HIS A 158 5.61 13.67 14.73
C HIS A 158 4.34 12.84 14.91
N ARG A 159 4.04 12.47 16.16
CA ARG A 159 2.72 11.96 16.55
C ARG A 159 1.74 13.12 16.36
N THR A 160 0.97 13.12 15.28
CA THR A 160 -0.11 14.10 15.10
C THR A 160 -1.23 13.73 16.08
N PRO A 161 -1.59 14.59 17.07
CA PRO A 161 -2.81 14.40 17.82
C PRO A 161 -4.01 14.78 16.94
N GLY A 162 -5.09 14.02 17.04
CA GLY A 162 -6.34 14.30 16.34
C GLY A 162 -6.42 13.67 14.94
N ASN A 163 -7.59 13.12 14.63
CA ASN A 163 -7.99 12.68 13.31
C ASN A 163 -8.67 13.87 12.60
N PRO A 164 -7.96 14.72 11.82
CA PRO A 164 -8.65 15.57 10.87
C PRO A 164 -9.34 14.64 9.87
N ALA A 165 -10.63 14.86 9.62
CA ALA A 165 -11.44 14.10 8.68
C ALA A 165 -10.60 13.54 7.51
N HIS A 166 -10.57 12.21 7.36
CA HIS A 166 -9.70 11.60 6.37
C HIS A 166 -10.08 12.12 4.99
N PRO A 167 -9.14 12.62 4.17
CA PRO A 167 -9.43 13.29 2.89
C PRO A 167 -10.05 12.38 1.82
N VAL A 168 -10.29 11.11 2.15
CA VAL A 168 -10.97 10.10 1.34
C VAL A 168 -12.47 9.99 1.68
N GLU A 169 -13.00 10.86 2.55
CA GLU A 169 -14.41 10.86 2.93
C GLU A 169 -15.31 11.12 1.70
N GLY A 170 -16.14 10.12 1.38
CA GLY A 170 -17.09 10.12 0.27
C GLY A 170 -16.63 9.35 -0.99
N TYR A 171 -15.49 8.66 -0.94
CA TYR A 171 -15.20 7.61 -1.92
C TYR A 171 -16.04 6.36 -1.66
N GLY A 172 -16.49 5.69 -2.73
CA GLY A 172 -17.35 4.51 -2.65
C GLY A 172 -16.68 3.31 -1.96
N THR A 173 -15.37 3.15 -2.14
CA THR A 173 -14.55 2.14 -1.45
C THR A 173 -13.29 2.80 -0.91
N VAL A 174 -12.92 2.49 0.35
CA VAL A 174 -11.69 2.99 0.97
C VAL A 174 -10.85 1.82 1.49
N LEU A 175 -9.59 1.77 1.06
CA LEU A 175 -8.61 0.79 1.52
C LEU A 175 -7.51 1.47 2.36
N ALA A 176 -7.16 0.90 3.50
CA ALA A 176 -5.94 1.24 4.22
C ALA A 176 -4.74 0.56 3.59
N CYS A 177 -3.69 1.30 3.25
CA CYS A 177 -2.43 0.71 2.83
C CYS A 177 -1.43 0.80 3.98
N GLY A 178 -1.16 -0.31 4.63
CA GLY A 178 -0.31 -0.39 5.82
C GLY A 178 -0.16 -1.82 6.32
N PRO A 179 0.45 -2.01 7.50
CA PRO A 179 0.58 -3.33 8.11
C PRO A 179 -0.80 -3.97 8.30
N VAL A 180 -0.94 -5.23 7.90
CA VAL A 180 -2.15 -6.01 8.18
C VAL A 180 -2.09 -6.47 9.64
N PRO A 181 -3.12 -6.24 10.47
CA PRO A 181 -3.18 -6.81 11.80
C PRO A 181 -3.28 -8.35 11.69
N GLY A 182 -2.26 -9.04 12.21
CA GLY A 182 -2.24 -10.47 12.39
C GLY A 182 -2.49 -11.29 11.12
N ASN A 183 -1.43 -11.68 10.40
CA ASN A 183 -1.32 -13.08 10.01
C ASN A 183 0.15 -13.49 9.77
N GLY A 184 0.50 -14.65 10.32
CA GLY A 184 1.68 -15.40 9.90
C GLY A 184 1.36 -16.24 8.67
N ALA A 185 0.74 -15.65 7.63
CA ALA A 185 0.43 -16.40 6.42
C ALA A 185 1.71 -16.98 5.81
N ALA A 186 1.67 -18.25 5.46
CA ALA A 186 2.78 -18.92 4.80
C ALA A 186 2.91 -18.45 3.35
N VAL A 187 4.13 -18.52 2.82
CA VAL A 187 4.38 -18.32 1.38
C VAL A 187 3.55 -19.32 0.57
N GLY A 188 2.86 -18.85 -0.47
CA GLY A 188 2.01 -19.67 -1.33
C GLY A 188 0.57 -19.85 -0.84
N ASP A 189 0.24 -19.46 0.39
CA ASP A 189 -1.14 -19.48 0.88
C ASP A 189 -1.91 -18.23 0.41
N VAL A 190 -2.29 -18.25 -0.87
CA VAL A 190 -3.03 -17.16 -1.53
C VAL A 190 -4.33 -16.84 -0.78
N ARG A 191 -4.98 -17.84 -0.19
CA ARG A 191 -6.26 -17.67 0.51
C ARG A 191 -6.08 -16.97 1.86
N ALA A 192 -5.07 -17.35 2.64
CA ALA A 192 -4.75 -16.63 3.87
C ALA A 192 -4.31 -15.19 3.59
N LEU A 193 -3.53 -14.97 2.54
CA LEU A 193 -3.11 -13.63 2.11
C LEU A 193 -4.29 -12.77 1.64
N ALA A 194 -5.22 -13.33 0.85
CA ALA A 194 -6.44 -12.63 0.45
C ALA A 194 -7.30 -12.24 1.67
N ARG A 195 -7.45 -13.14 2.65
CA ARG A 195 -8.15 -12.83 3.92
C ARG A 195 -7.45 -11.74 4.73
N ALA A 196 -6.12 -11.72 4.75
CA ALA A 196 -5.36 -10.63 5.37
C ALA A 196 -5.69 -9.29 4.72
N LEU A 197 -5.63 -9.23 3.39
CA LEU A 197 -5.86 -8.00 2.64
C LEU A 197 -7.30 -7.52 2.77
N ALA A 198 -8.26 -8.42 2.99
CA ALA A 198 -9.64 -8.03 3.28
C ALA A 198 -9.77 -7.16 4.54
N ALA A 199 -8.92 -7.37 5.55
CA ALA A 199 -8.90 -6.53 6.75
C ALA A 199 -8.44 -5.09 6.49
N LEU A 200 -7.87 -4.80 5.32
CA LEU A 200 -7.48 -3.46 4.91
C LEU A 200 -8.64 -2.65 4.30
N GLN A 201 -9.79 -3.27 4.02
CA GLN A 201 -10.96 -2.55 3.52
C GLN A 201 -11.67 -1.84 4.68
N LEU A 202 -11.60 -0.51 4.70
CA LEU A 202 -12.20 0.32 5.74
C LEU A 202 -13.68 0.61 5.47
N HIS A 203 -14.03 0.75 4.19
CA HIS A 203 -15.36 1.19 3.76
C HIS A 203 -15.70 0.70 2.34
N GLY A 204 -16.99 0.64 2.03
CA GLY A 204 -17.53 0.30 0.71
C GLY A 204 -17.98 -1.15 0.54
N PRO A 205 -18.53 -1.51 -0.63
CA PRO A 205 -18.98 -2.88 -0.91
C PRO A 205 -17.81 -3.88 -0.83
N PRO A 206 -18.01 -5.08 -0.25
CA PRO A 206 -16.94 -6.04 -0.05
C PRO A 206 -16.32 -6.45 -1.39
N LEU A 207 -15.00 -6.35 -1.48
CA LEU A 207 -14.25 -6.84 -2.64
C LEU A 207 -14.04 -8.36 -2.53
N ASP A 208 -14.08 -9.04 -3.67
CA ASP A 208 -13.73 -10.46 -3.75
C ASP A 208 -12.20 -10.61 -3.83
N TRP A 209 -11.55 -10.58 -2.66
CA TRP A 209 -10.10 -10.63 -2.53
C TRP A 209 -9.47 -11.92 -3.07
N GLU A 210 -10.17 -13.06 -2.95
CA GLU A 210 -9.68 -14.34 -3.48
C GLU A 210 -9.73 -14.37 -5.02
N ARG A 211 -10.76 -13.76 -5.62
CA ARG A 211 -10.87 -13.62 -7.07
C ARG A 211 -9.89 -12.59 -7.63
N LEU A 212 -9.70 -11.47 -6.93
CA LEU A 212 -8.68 -10.47 -7.24
C LEU A 212 -7.28 -11.09 -7.23
N ALA A 213 -6.93 -11.82 -6.17
CA ALA A 213 -5.61 -12.45 -6.04
C ALA A 213 -5.31 -13.50 -7.13
N ARG A 214 -6.35 -14.10 -7.72
CA ARG A 214 -6.25 -15.03 -8.85
C ARG A 214 -6.27 -14.37 -10.23
N GLY A 215 -6.41 -13.04 -10.30
CA GLY A 215 -6.47 -12.29 -11.56
C GLY A 215 -7.81 -12.38 -12.30
N ALA A 216 -8.90 -12.76 -11.62
CA ALA A 216 -10.21 -13.01 -12.23
C ALA A 216 -11.19 -11.80 -12.12
N GLY A 217 -10.71 -10.61 -11.72
CA GLY A 217 -11.47 -9.35 -11.66
C GLY A 217 -12.18 -9.05 -10.32
N ALA A 218 -12.57 -7.78 -10.15
CA ALA A 218 -12.81 -7.15 -8.84
C ALA A 218 -14.24 -7.17 -8.26
N ARG A 219 -15.27 -7.61 -9.01
CA ARG A 219 -16.67 -7.46 -8.58
C ARG A 219 -17.38 -8.79 -8.40
N THR A 220 -17.91 -8.98 -7.20
CA THR A 220 -18.93 -9.99 -6.89
C THR A 220 -20.13 -9.74 -7.80
N PRO A 221 -20.68 -10.75 -8.51
CA PRO A 221 -21.95 -10.56 -9.18
C PRO A 221 -22.98 -10.09 -8.14
N ALA A 222 -23.73 -9.03 -8.47
CA ALA A 222 -24.83 -8.58 -7.62
C ALA A 222 -25.73 -9.80 -7.35
N ALA A 223 -26.05 -10.05 -6.08
CA ALA A 223 -27.03 -11.07 -5.74
C ALA A 223 -28.32 -10.71 -6.50
N ALA A 224 -28.75 -11.60 -7.39
CA ALA A 224 -30.06 -11.47 -8.04
C ALA A 224 -31.14 -11.55 -6.95
N PRO A 225 -32.22 -10.75 -7.08
CA PRO A 225 -33.30 -10.70 -6.09
C PRO A 225 -34.01 -12.05 -5.91
#